data_AF-A0AA40HXM5-F1
#
_entry.id   AF-A0AA40HXM5-F1
#
_cell.length_a   1.000
_cell.length_b   1.000
_cell.length_c   1.000
_cell.angle_alpha   90.00
_cell.angle_beta   90.00
_cell.angle_gamma   90.00
#
_symmetry.space_group_name_H-M   'P 1'
#
loop_
_entity.id
_entity.type
_entity.pdbx_description
1 polymer ?
#
loop_
_entity_poly.entity_id
_entity_poly.type
_entity_poly.pdbx_seq_one_letter_code
_entity_poly.pdbx_strand_id
1 'polypeptide(L)'
;MKPVSRAAAWRNEATGTEAVLASGVGPATSCISDVSLFRISVLFCSPVLGPRDILAWWRGDSRSNRFGRGGGASRDLRERWLRDLGRRDEGETCAGLPLSRVNCSQFLGLCALPGCKFKDIRRNIQKDTEELKNYGIQDIFVFCTRGELSKYRVPNLLNFYQQYGITTHHHPIPDGGTPDIANCCEIMEALAVCLKNNRKTLIHCYGGIGRSCLVAACLLLYLSDTVSPQQAIDSLRDLRGSGAIQTIKQYNYLHDFRDKLAAHLSSKDSLSRSVSR
;
A
#
# COMPACT_ATOMS: atom_id res chain seq x y z
N MET A 1 37.59 30.42 43.45
CA MET A 1 37.42 31.67 44.22
C MET A 1 35.98 32.15 44.02
N LYS A 2 35.20 32.19 45.12
CA LYS A 2 34.08 33.10 45.50
C LYS A 2 33.19 33.80 44.41
N PRO A 3 31.92 34.19 44.69
CA PRO A 3 30.71 33.33 44.80
C PRO A 3 29.40 34.06 44.32
N VAL A 4 28.24 33.51 44.70
CA VAL A 4 26.97 34.18 45.11
C VAL A 4 25.77 34.18 44.15
N SER A 5 24.72 33.59 44.71
CA SER A 5 23.30 33.51 44.39
C SER A 5 22.53 34.82 44.57
N ARG A 6 21.39 34.97 43.87
CA ARG A 6 20.11 35.31 44.52
C ARG A 6 18.90 35.15 43.60
N ALA A 7 17.85 34.63 44.20
CA ALA A 7 16.52 34.47 43.67
C ALA A 7 15.64 35.71 43.93
N ALA A 8 14.46 35.67 43.29
CA ALA A 8 13.18 36.31 43.63
C ALA A 8 12.88 37.70 43.05
N ALA A 9 11.89 37.73 42.16
CA ALA A 9 10.78 38.68 42.21
C ALA A 9 9.59 38.15 41.38
N TRP A 10 8.59 37.60 42.07
CA TRP A 10 7.20 37.57 41.59
C TRP A 10 6.53 38.84 42.11
N ARG A 11 5.92 39.62 41.21
CA ARG A 11 4.85 40.57 41.53
C ARG A 11 3.97 40.77 40.29
N ASN A 12 2.68 40.69 40.57
CA ASN A 12 1.54 40.88 39.69
C ASN A 12 1.40 42.35 39.25
N GLU A 13 0.77 42.54 38.09
CA GLU A 13 -0.13 43.63 37.66
C GLU A 13 -0.05 43.71 36.13
N ALA A 14 -1.05 44.03 35.33
CA ALA A 14 -2.50 44.13 35.43
C ALA A 14 -2.95 44.45 33.98
N THR A 15 -4.17 44.07 33.62
CA THR A 15 -5.08 44.78 32.68
C THR A 15 -4.55 45.22 31.31
N GLY A 16 -5.19 44.71 30.25
CA GLY A 16 -5.05 45.28 28.91
C GLY A 16 -5.88 44.54 27.86
N THR A 17 -7.19 44.79 27.88
CA THR A 17 -8.07 44.61 26.72
C THR A 17 -7.51 45.35 25.50
N GLU A 18 -7.49 44.73 24.33
CA GLU A 18 -8.13 45.31 23.14
C GLU A 18 -8.24 44.27 22.02
N ALA A 19 -9.48 44.12 21.54
CA ALA A 19 -9.81 43.49 20.28
C ALA A 19 -9.59 44.52 19.17
N VAL A 20 -8.83 44.17 18.14
CA VAL A 20 -8.85 44.90 16.86
C VAL A 20 -9.14 43.89 15.75
N LEU A 21 -10.37 44.00 15.24
CA LEU A 21 -10.80 43.51 13.94
C LEU A 21 -10.05 44.32 12.87
N ALA A 22 -9.30 43.65 12.00
CA ALA A 22 -8.88 44.20 10.74
C ALA A 22 -9.09 43.17 9.63
N SER A 23 -10.17 43.39 8.89
CA SER A 23 -10.45 42.85 7.57
C SER A 23 -9.35 43.25 6.57
N GLY A 24 -8.83 42.29 5.81
CA GLY A 24 -7.93 42.54 4.68
C GLY A 24 -7.93 41.34 3.74
N VAL A 25 -8.31 41.57 2.48
CA VAL A 25 -8.65 40.57 1.46
C VAL A 25 -7.44 40.32 0.54
N GLY A 26 -7.09 39.04 0.37
CA GLY A 26 -6.49 38.41 -0.84
C GLY A 26 -4.96 38.45 -1.00
N PRO A 27 -4.38 37.67 -1.94
CA PRO A 27 -4.73 36.32 -2.38
C PRO A 27 -3.52 35.35 -2.41
N ALA A 28 -3.82 34.09 -2.73
CA ALA A 28 -2.94 33.08 -3.33
C ALA A 28 -2.03 32.21 -2.43
N THR A 29 -2.06 30.92 -2.80
CA THR A 29 -1.09 29.86 -2.55
C THR A 29 -0.89 29.36 -1.12
N SER A 30 -1.49 28.19 -0.83
CA SER A 30 -0.79 27.14 -0.08
C SER A 30 -1.55 25.80 -0.21
N CYS A 31 -1.07 24.94 -1.11
CA CYS A 31 -1.28 23.49 -1.02
C CYS A 31 -0.55 23.00 0.23
N ILE A 32 -1.25 22.73 1.33
CA ILE A 32 -0.65 22.13 2.53
C ILE A 32 -1.60 21.05 3.07
N SER A 33 -1.12 19.81 2.95
CA SER A 33 -1.37 18.61 3.77
C SER A 33 -2.82 18.20 4.10
N ASP A 34 -3.37 17.31 3.27
CA ASP A 34 -4.56 16.51 3.61
C ASP A 34 -4.24 15.00 3.61
N VAL A 35 -3.30 14.60 4.49
CA VAL A 35 -3.02 13.18 4.81
C VAL A 35 -3.68 12.77 6.13
N SER A 36 -4.06 13.74 6.98
CA SER A 36 -4.67 13.49 8.29
C SER A 36 -6.17 13.14 8.23
N LEU A 37 -6.84 13.30 7.09
CA LEU A 37 -8.27 12.98 6.93
C LEU A 37 -8.56 11.48 6.71
N PHE A 38 -7.55 10.62 6.61
CA PHE A 38 -7.79 9.17 6.54
C PHE A 38 -8.07 8.53 7.91
N ARG A 39 -7.93 9.27 9.02
CA ARG A 39 -7.94 8.70 10.38
C ARG A 39 -9.18 8.95 11.26
N ILE A 40 -10.24 9.60 10.76
CA ILE A 40 -11.45 9.79 11.58
C ILE A 40 -12.73 9.60 10.74
N SER A 41 -13.34 8.41 10.85
CA SER A 41 -14.79 8.21 11.10
C SER A 41 -15.18 6.76 10.75
N VAL A 42 -15.08 5.85 11.71
CA VAL A 42 -15.85 4.59 11.71
C VAL A 42 -16.60 4.54 13.03
N LEU A 43 -17.73 5.25 13.11
CA LEU A 43 -18.71 5.05 14.17
C LEU A 43 -19.78 4.08 13.66
N PHE A 44 -19.88 2.94 14.36
CA PHE A 44 -21.05 2.11 14.61
C PHE A 44 -22.06 1.84 13.48
N CYS A 45 -22.12 0.57 13.05
CA CYS A 45 -23.33 -0.25 13.21
C CYS A 45 -23.00 -1.75 13.05
N SER A 46 -22.95 -2.49 14.16
CA SER A 46 -23.05 -3.96 14.15
C SER A 46 -24.52 -4.37 14.23
N PRO A 47 -24.87 -5.55 13.71
CA PRO A 47 -25.78 -6.43 14.44
C PRO A 47 -25.12 -7.76 14.80
N VAL A 48 -25.42 -8.13 16.02
CA VAL A 48 -25.11 -9.35 16.78
C VAL A 48 -25.38 -10.63 15.97
N LEU A 49 -24.44 -11.59 16.00
CA LEU A 49 -24.71 -13.00 15.67
C LEU A 49 -24.35 -13.88 16.87
N GLY A 50 -25.29 -14.74 17.24
CA GLY A 50 -25.31 -15.53 18.47
C GLY A 50 -24.60 -16.90 18.39
N PRO A 51 -24.64 -17.69 19.48
CA PRO A 51 -23.61 -18.69 19.81
C PRO A 51 -23.72 -20.07 19.13
N ARG A 52 -24.34 -20.22 17.95
CA ARG A 52 -24.63 -21.56 17.38
C ARG A 52 -23.83 -22.01 16.16
N ASP A 53 -22.94 -21.19 15.62
CA ASP A 53 -22.21 -21.52 14.37
C ASP A 53 -20.76 -22.00 14.58
N ILE A 54 -20.35 -22.29 15.82
CA ILE A 54 -18.97 -22.69 16.15
C ILE A 54 -18.71 -24.20 15.91
N LEU A 55 -19.73 -25.03 15.68
CA LEU A 55 -19.55 -26.48 15.53
C LEU A 55 -19.69 -27.05 14.11
N ALA A 56 -20.06 -26.24 13.11
CA ALA A 56 -20.31 -26.72 11.74
C ALA A 56 -19.13 -26.55 10.77
N TRP A 57 -18.05 -25.88 11.18
CA TRP A 57 -16.90 -25.59 10.31
C TRP A 57 -15.82 -26.69 10.31
N TRP A 58 -15.92 -27.70 11.18
CA TRP A 58 -14.83 -28.66 11.42
C TRP A 58 -15.02 -30.07 10.84
N ARG A 59 -16.17 -30.38 10.20
CA ARG A 59 -16.29 -31.63 9.42
C ARG A 59 -16.50 -31.28 7.95
N GLY A 60 -15.41 -31.40 7.19
CA GLY A 60 -15.46 -31.30 5.74
C GLY A 60 -16.44 -32.32 5.19
N ASP A 61 -17.54 -31.82 4.61
CA ASP A 61 -18.34 -32.59 3.68
C ASP A 61 -18.73 -31.71 2.50
N SER A 62 -18.42 -32.22 1.31
CA SER A 62 -18.60 -31.57 0.04
C SER A 62 -19.91 -32.04 -0.56
N ARG A 63 -21.04 -31.41 -0.22
CA ARG A 63 -22.23 -31.30 -1.08
C ARG A 63 -23.36 -30.55 -0.38
N SER A 64 -23.99 -29.67 -1.16
CA SER A 64 -25.24 -28.95 -0.88
C SER A 64 -25.16 -27.81 0.15
N ASN A 65 -25.19 -26.56 -0.35
CA ASN A 65 -26.31 -25.70 -0.01
C ASN A 65 -26.52 -24.59 -1.05
N ARG A 66 -27.66 -24.68 -1.75
CA ARG A 66 -28.31 -23.57 -2.45
C ARG A 66 -29.03 -22.79 -1.35
N PHE A 67 -28.66 -21.54 -1.04
CA PHE A 67 -29.55 -20.46 -0.58
C PHE A 67 -28.75 -19.17 -0.30
N GLY A 68 -29.25 -18.02 -0.82
CA GLY A 68 -28.98 -16.65 -0.34
C GLY A 68 -27.62 -16.01 -0.70
N ARG A 69 -27.37 -15.62 -1.95
CA ARG A 69 -27.39 -14.21 -2.43
C ARG A 69 -27.10 -13.13 -1.36
N GLY A 70 -25.83 -12.77 -1.24
CA GLY A 70 -25.37 -11.56 -0.52
C GLY A 70 -23.91 -11.17 -0.80
N GLY A 71 -23.29 -11.66 -1.88
CA GLY A 71 -21.86 -11.45 -2.18
C GLY A 71 -21.53 -11.35 -3.67
N GLY A 72 -22.48 -10.89 -4.49
CA GLY A 72 -22.36 -10.88 -5.95
C GLY A 72 -21.35 -9.86 -6.49
N ALA A 73 -21.35 -8.63 -5.96
CA ALA A 73 -20.57 -7.53 -6.53
C ALA A 73 -19.04 -7.77 -6.49
N SER A 74 -18.51 -8.30 -5.37
CA SER A 74 -17.07 -8.54 -5.24
C SER A 74 -16.57 -9.75 -6.03
N ARG A 75 -17.44 -10.76 -6.26
CA ARG A 75 -17.12 -11.90 -7.14
C ARG A 75 -17.14 -11.48 -8.61
N ASP A 76 -18.11 -10.67 -9.02
CA ASP A 76 -18.22 -10.16 -10.40
C ASP A 76 -17.06 -9.25 -10.80
N LEU A 77 -16.60 -8.39 -9.89
CA LEU A 77 -15.47 -7.49 -10.16
C LEU A 77 -14.13 -8.24 -10.24
N ARG A 78 -13.91 -9.26 -9.39
CA ARG A 78 -12.74 -10.14 -9.47
C ARG A 78 -12.74 -10.92 -10.78
N GLU A 79 -13.89 -11.47 -11.17
CA GLU A 79 -14.00 -12.18 -12.45
C GLU A 79 -13.90 -11.23 -13.65
N ARG A 80 -14.33 -9.97 -13.56
CA ARG A 80 -14.15 -8.96 -14.61
C ARG A 80 -12.68 -8.57 -14.77
N TRP A 81 -11.96 -8.32 -13.67
CA TRP A 81 -10.51 -8.09 -13.71
C TRP A 81 -9.73 -9.32 -14.20
N LEU A 82 -10.11 -10.54 -13.80
CA LEU A 82 -9.50 -11.79 -14.26
C LEU A 82 -9.89 -12.15 -15.70
N ARG A 83 -11.09 -11.76 -16.17
CA ARG A 83 -11.53 -11.88 -17.57
C ARG A 83 -10.79 -10.88 -18.46
N ASP A 84 -10.62 -9.64 -17.98
CA ASP A 84 -9.86 -8.62 -18.68
C ASP A 84 -8.37 -8.99 -18.76
N LEU A 85 -7.78 -9.64 -17.74
CA LEU A 85 -6.36 -10.04 -17.70
C LEU A 85 -6.00 -11.32 -18.48
N GLY A 86 -6.95 -11.93 -19.20
CA GLY A 86 -6.69 -13.09 -20.05
C GLY A 86 -6.35 -14.37 -19.27
N ARG A 87 -7.13 -15.44 -19.48
CA ARG A 87 -6.83 -16.75 -18.90
C ARG A 87 -6.14 -17.64 -19.94
N ARG A 88 -5.03 -18.27 -19.49
CA ARG A 88 -4.34 -19.46 -20.03
C ARG A 88 -3.45 -19.23 -21.25
N ASP A 89 -2.16 -18.98 -21.00
CA ASP A 89 -1.10 -19.94 -21.34
C ASP A 89 0.18 -19.59 -20.55
N GLU A 90 1.06 -20.57 -20.47
CA GLU A 90 2.17 -20.72 -19.53
C GLU A 90 3.08 -19.48 -19.39
N GLY A 91 3.00 -18.78 -18.25
CA GLY A 91 3.91 -17.69 -17.90
C GLY A 91 3.31 -16.72 -16.87
N GLU A 92 3.60 -16.94 -15.58
CA GLU A 92 3.24 -16.16 -14.39
C GLU A 92 2.36 -14.92 -14.64
N THR A 93 1.05 -15.09 -14.43
CA THR A 93 -0.01 -14.11 -14.70
C THR A 93 -0.05 -12.97 -13.68
N CYS A 94 -0.49 -11.79 -14.14
CA CYS A 94 -0.89 -10.69 -13.27
C CYS A 94 -2.10 -11.13 -12.42
N ALA A 95 -2.12 -10.78 -11.14
CA ALA A 95 -3.19 -11.10 -10.21
C ALA A 95 -3.75 -9.82 -9.58
N GLY A 96 -5.07 -9.67 -9.52
CA GLY A 96 -5.72 -8.53 -8.89
C GLY A 96 -6.06 -8.80 -7.43
N LEU A 97 -5.48 -8.05 -6.50
CA LEU A 97 -5.84 -8.04 -5.08
C LEU A 97 -7.08 -7.15 -4.87
N PRO A 98 -8.25 -7.70 -4.50
CA PRO A 98 -9.39 -6.88 -4.11
C PRO A 98 -9.10 -6.15 -2.79
N LEU A 99 -9.32 -4.84 -2.77
CA LEU A 99 -9.14 -4.02 -1.56
C LEU A 99 -10.46 -3.83 -0.77
N SER A 100 -11.48 -4.65 -1.06
CA SER A 100 -12.80 -4.56 -0.41
C SER A 100 -12.73 -4.80 1.10
N ARG A 101 -11.76 -5.60 1.57
CA ARG A 101 -11.48 -5.82 3.01
C ARG A 101 -11.05 -4.57 3.75
N VAL A 102 -10.54 -3.57 3.04
CA VAL A 102 -10.09 -2.28 3.58
C VAL A 102 -10.99 -1.14 3.10
N ASN A 103 -12.27 -1.44 2.82
CA ASN A 103 -13.29 -0.50 2.37
C ASN A 103 -12.94 0.27 1.08
N CYS A 104 -12.10 -0.31 0.23
CA CYS A 104 -11.76 0.23 -1.08
C CYS A 104 -12.34 -0.66 -2.18
N SER A 105 -13.13 -0.08 -3.10
CA SER A 105 -13.77 -0.81 -4.21
C SER A 105 -12.80 -1.21 -5.33
N GLN A 106 -11.53 -0.79 -5.23
CA GLN A 106 -10.53 -0.96 -6.27
C GLN A 106 -9.72 -2.24 -6.09
N PHE A 107 -8.87 -2.49 -7.09
CA PHE A 107 -7.97 -3.63 -7.14
C PHE A 107 -6.54 -3.13 -7.32
N LEU A 108 -5.62 -3.79 -6.63
CA LEU A 108 -4.19 -3.61 -6.85
C LEU A 108 -3.66 -4.78 -7.68
N GLY A 109 -3.06 -4.50 -8.83
CA GLY A 109 -2.44 -5.54 -9.66
C GLY A 109 -1.08 -5.96 -9.10
N LEU A 110 -0.79 -7.26 -9.08
CA LEU A 110 0.52 -7.84 -8.76
C LEU A 110 0.99 -8.70 -9.92
N CYS A 111 2.21 -8.49 -10.42
CA CYS A 111 2.78 -9.33 -11.49
C CYS A 111 4.23 -9.74 -11.23
N ALA A 112 4.69 -10.74 -11.98
CA ALA A 112 6.11 -11.02 -12.13
C ALA A 112 6.76 -10.01 -13.11
N LEU A 113 8.09 -10.01 -13.20
CA LEU A 113 8.86 -9.05 -13.99
C LEU A 113 8.51 -9.13 -15.49
N PRO A 114 7.92 -8.06 -16.07
CA PRO A 114 7.65 -8.01 -17.50
C PRO A 114 8.95 -8.01 -18.32
N GLY A 115 8.94 -8.74 -19.44
CA GLY A 115 10.09 -8.88 -20.32
C GLY A 115 11.24 -9.73 -19.77
N CYS A 116 11.05 -10.41 -18.63
CA CYS A 116 12.09 -11.21 -17.99
C CYS A 116 12.70 -12.25 -18.93
N LYS A 117 14.03 -12.27 -19.00
CA LYS A 117 14.81 -13.30 -19.70
C LYS A 117 15.84 -13.91 -18.77
N PHE A 118 15.44 -14.96 -18.05
CA PHE A 118 16.31 -15.64 -17.07
C PHE A 118 15.98 -17.13 -16.95
N LYS A 119 17.01 -17.98 -16.88
CA LYS A 119 16.87 -19.45 -16.96
C LYS A 119 15.95 -19.83 -18.13
N ASP A 120 14.89 -20.57 -17.87
CA ASP A 120 13.90 -21.06 -18.84
C ASP A 120 12.83 -20.03 -19.19
N ILE A 121 12.79 -18.88 -18.50
CA ILE A 121 11.85 -17.80 -18.77
C ILE A 121 12.39 -16.92 -19.90
N ARG A 122 11.58 -16.74 -20.94
CA ARG A 122 11.89 -15.90 -22.11
C ARG A 122 10.66 -15.08 -22.50
N ARG A 123 10.48 -13.92 -21.86
CA ARG A 123 9.41 -12.97 -22.20
C ARG A 123 9.89 -11.85 -23.11
N ASN A 124 8.95 -11.21 -23.79
CA ASN A 124 9.21 -10.07 -24.64
C ASN A 124 8.68 -8.80 -23.94
N ILE A 125 9.58 -7.84 -23.69
CA ILE A 125 9.26 -6.63 -22.96
C ILE A 125 8.24 -5.75 -23.68
N GLN A 126 8.31 -5.67 -25.01
CA GLN A 126 7.37 -4.89 -25.81
C GLN A 126 5.96 -5.48 -25.73
N LYS A 127 5.82 -6.79 -25.97
CA LYS A 127 4.53 -7.48 -25.89
C LYS A 127 3.91 -7.38 -24.50
N ASP A 128 4.70 -7.65 -23.45
CA ASP A 128 4.19 -7.56 -22.08
C ASP A 128 3.77 -6.12 -21.75
N THR A 129 4.53 -5.11 -22.20
CA THR A 129 4.18 -3.70 -21.94
C THR A 129 2.94 -3.26 -22.73
N GLU A 130 2.78 -3.75 -23.96
CA GLU A 130 1.58 -3.54 -24.77
C GLU A 130 0.34 -4.15 -24.11
N GLU A 131 0.44 -5.37 -23.59
CA GLU A 131 -0.63 -6.00 -22.83
C GLU A 131 -0.99 -5.18 -21.59
N LEU A 132 -0.01 -4.74 -20.80
CA LEU A 132 -0.24 -3.89 -19.64
C LEU A 132 -0.96 -2.59 -20.02
N LYS A 133 -0.60 -1.98 -21.15
CA LYS A 133 -1.28 -0.80 -21.68
C LYS A 133 -2.71 -1.11 -22.15
N ASN A 134 -2.93 -2.23 -22.83
CA ASN A 134 -4.25 -2.66 -23.28
C ASN A 134 -5.18 -2.96 -22.10
N TYR A 135 -4.62 -3.43 -20.97
CA TYR A 135 -5.35 -3.54 -19.73
C TYR A 135 -5.64 -2.18 -19.08
N GLY A 136 -5.13 -1.07 -19.59
CA GLY A 136 -5.36 0.27 -19.06
C GLY A 136 -4.58 0.55 -17.77
N ILE A 137 -3.45 -0.14 -17.55
CA ILE A 137 -2.56 0.18 -16.43
C ILE A 137 -1.98 1.58 -16.65
N GLN A 138 -2.08 2.41 -15.61
CA GLN A 138 -1.67 3.82 -15.64
C GLN A 138 -0.42 4.07 -14.79
N ASP A 139 -0.27 3.33 -13.70
CA ASP A 139 0.78 3.51 -12.70
C ASP A 139 1.42 2.16 -12.38
N ILE A 140 2.76 2.08 -12.47
CA ILE A 140 3.54 0.88 -12.16
C ILE A 140 4.58 1.17 -11.09
N PHE A 141 4.54 0.40 -10.01
CA PHE A 141 5.58 0.41 -8.97
C PHE A 141 6.56 -0.74 -9.19
N VAL A 142 7.84 -0.39 -9.30
CA VAL A 142 8.92 -1.33 -9.59
C VAL A 142 9.82 -1.49 -8.37
N PHE A 143 9.89 -2.70 -7.82
CA PHE A 143 10.72 -2.99 -6.65
C PHE A 143 12.07 -3.65 -6.96
N CYS A 144 12.34 -3.92 -8.24
CA CYS A 144 13.63 -4.45 -8.68
C CYS A 144 14.72 -3.38 -8.60
N THR A 145 15.90 -3.76 -8.13
CA THR A 145 17.10 -2.92 -8.21
C THR A 145 17.58 -2.78 -9.65
N ARG A 146 18.37 -1.74 -9.96
CA ARG A 146 18.98 -1.58 -11.30
C ARG A 146 19.86 -2.79 -11.67
N GLY A 147 20.56 -3.37 -10.69
CA GLY A 147 21.36 -4.58 -10.88
C GLY A 147 20.50 -5.78 -11.31
N GLU A 148 19.32 -5.95 -10.72
CA GLU A 148 18.36 -6.98 -11.14
C GLU A 148 17.80 -6.72 -12.54
N LEU A 149 17.43 -5.47 -12.87
CA LEU A 149 16.94 -5.14 -14.21
C LEU A 149 17.98 -5.49 -15.30
N SER A 150 19.26 -5.21 -15.05
CA SER A 150 20.35 -5.63 -15.93
C SER A 150 20.52 -7.16 -15.97
N LYS A 151 20.50 -7.83 -14.81
CA LYS A 151 20.62 -9.29 -14.69
C LYS A 151 19.53 -10.03 -15.48
N TYR A 152 18.31 -9.51 -15.48
CA TYR A 152 17.15 -10.09 -16.16
C TYR A 152 16.95 -9.57 -17.60
N ARG A 153 17.96 -8.86 -18.13
CA ARG A 153 18.02 -8.34 -19.51
C ARG A 153 16.90 -7.35 -19.86
N VAL A 154 16.48 -6.56 -18.88
CA VAL A 154 15.50 -5.47 -19.02
C VAL A 154 16.01 -4.14 -18.44
N PRO A 155 17.25 -3.70 -18.75
CA PRO A 155 17.83 -2.49 -18.15
C PRO A 155 17.04 -1.21 -18.45
N ASN A 156 16.32 -1.17 -19.58
CA ASN A 156 15.55 -0.03 -20.04
C ASN A 156 14.05 -0.11 -19.67
N LEU A 157 13.67 -1.02 -18.76
CA LEU A 157 12.26 -1.26 -18.42
C LEU A 157 11.49 0.00 -18.02
N LEU A 158 12.10 0.85 -17.19
CA LEU A 158 11.48 2.08 -16.74
C LEU A 158 11.19 3.05 -17.90
N ASN A 159 12.11 3.14 -18.86
CA ASN A 159 11.92 3.98 -20.05
C ASN A 159 10.85 3.40 -20.97
N PHE A 160 10.77 2.08 -21.11
CA PHE A 160 9.70 1.42 -21.87
C PHE A 160 8.33 1.78 -21.32
N TYR A 161 8.10 1.65 -20.01
CA TYR A 161 6.83 2.04 -19.42
C TYR A 161 6.47 3.51 -19.68
N GLN A 162 7.44 4.43 -19.54
CA GLN A 162 7.22 5.84 -19.82
C GLN A 162 6.87 6.10 -21.29
N GLN A 163 7.54 5.45 -22.23
CA GLN A 163 7.24 5.55 -23.67
C GLN A 163 5.82 5.09 -24.01
N TYR A 164 5.30 4.12 -23.27
CA TYR A 164 3.93 3.64 -23.45
C TYR A 164 2.89 4.50 -22.72
N GLY A 165 3.30 5.57 -22.02
CA GLY A 165 2.44 6.48 -21.29
C GLY A 165 2.09 6.02 -19.88
N ILE A 166 2.86 5.07 -19.34
CA ILE A 166 2.67 4.53 -17.99
C ILE A 166 3.59 5.27 -17.02
N THR A 167 3.01 5.80 -15.93
CA THR A 167 3.76 6.47 -14.88
C THR A 167 4.50 5.43 -14.04
N THR A 168 5.81 5.63 -13.87
CA THR A 168 6.67 4.67 -13.18
C THR A 168 7.17 5.20 -11.85
N HIS A 169 7.01 4.38 -10.80
CA HIS A 169 7.46 4.64 -9.45
C HIS A 169 8.54 3.63 -9.09
N HIS A 170 9.81 4.02 -9.14
CA HIS A 170 10.94 3.10 -8.91
C HIS A 170 11.42 3.14 -7.45
N HIS A 171 11.06 2.11 -6.69
CA HIS A 171 11.43 1.96 -5.28
C HIS A 171 12.20 0.66 -5.05
N PRO A 172 13.51 0.64 -5.31
CA PRO A 172 14.30 -0.60 -5.27
C PRO A 172 14.33 -1.21 -3.86
N ILE A 173 13.98 -2.49 -3.75
CA ILE A 173 14.05 -3.27 -2.51
C ILE A 173 14.97 -4.47 -2.75
N PRO A 174 16.01 -4.68 -1.93
CA PRO A 174 16.91 -5.83 -2.05
C PRO A 174 16.15 -7.16 -2.04
N ASP A 175 16.59 -8.12 -2.85
CA ASP A 175 15.92 -9.42 -2.95
C ASP A 175 15.93 -10.18 -1.61
N GLY A 176 14.79 -10.77 -1.25
CA GLY A 176 14.57 -11.36 0.08
C GLY A 176 14.54 -10.38 1.25
N GLY A 177 14.76 -9.09 1.00
CA GLY A 177 14.80 -8.02 2.00
C GLY A 177 13.45 -7.30 2.20
N THR A 178 13.54 -6.17 2.90
CA THR A 178 12.44 -5.28 3.26
C THR A 178 12.85 -3.83 2.97
N PRO A 179 11.91 -2.94 2.60
CA PRO A 179 12.22 -1.52 2.49
C PRO A 179 12.54 -0.93 3.87
N ASP A 180 13.33 0.14 3.92
CA ASP A 180 13.38 0.98 5.12
C ASP A 180 12.01 1.64 5.34
N ILE A 181 11.76 2.13 6.56
CA ILE A 181 10.44 2.66 6.91
C ILE A 181 10.11 3.96 6.16
N ALA A 182 11.09 4.79 5.83
CA ALA A 182 10.87 6.05 5.12
C ALA A 182 10.44 5.77 3.67
N ASN A 183 11.18 4.94 2.95
CA ASN A 183 10.85 4.47 1.62
C ASN A 183 9.52 3.70 1.61
N CYS A 184 9.24 2.87 2.64
CA CYS A 184 7.94 2.22 2.75
C CYS A 184 6.79 3.23 2.91
N CYS A 185 6.98 4.26 3.74
CA CYS A 185 6.01 5.35 3.91
C CYS A 185 5.75 6.06 2.58
N GLU A 186 6.79 6.41 1.82
CA GLU A 186 6.66 7.02 0.49
C GLU A 186 5.87 6.13 -0.49
N ILE A 187 6.17 4.83 -0.52
CA ILE A 187 5.42 3.87 -1.35
C ILE A 187 3.94 3.82 -0.93
N MET A 188 3.65 3.80 0.37
CA MET A 188 2.27 3.77 0.88
C MET A 188 1.51 5.06 0.52
N GLU A 189 2.13 6.22 0.71
CA GLU A 189 1.56 7.51 0.34
C GLU A 189 1.26 7.57 -1.17
N ALA A 190 2.23 7.20 -2.01
CA ALA A 190 2.06 7.19 -3.46
C ALA A 190 0.97 6.20 -3.92
N LEU A 191 0.94 4.99 -3.36
CA LEU A 191 -0.11 4.01 -3.66
C LEU A 191 -1.49 4.51 -3.23
N ALA A 192 -1.60 5.11 -2.04
CA ALA A 192 -2.85 5.66 -1.54
C ALA A 192 -3.36 6.80 -2.43
N VAL A 193 -2.48 7.66 -2.94
CA VAL A 193 -2.82 8.72 -3.91
C VAL A 193 -3.31 8.12 -5.23
N CYS A 194 -2.63 7.12 -5.78
CA CYS A 194 -3.05 6.45 -7.01
C CYS A 194 -4.44 5.83 -6.84
N LEU A 195 -4.68 5.14 -5.72
CA LEU A 195 -5.99 4.59 -5.41
C LEU A 195 -7.05 5.68 -5.25
N LYS A 196 -6.79 6.76 -4.50
CA LYS A 196 -7.74 7.88 -4.35
C LYS A 196 -8.18 8.47 -5.69
N ASN A 197 -7.26 8.52 -6.65
CA ASN A 197 -7.51 9.05 -8.00
C ASN A 197 -8.08 8.00 -8.98
N ASN A 198 -8.53 6.83 -8.50
CA ASN A 198 -9.04 5.71 -9.31
C ASN A 198 -8.06 5.26 -10.42
N ARG A 199 -6.76 5.36 -10.16
CA ARG A 199 -5.72 4.98 -11.12
C ARG A 199 -5.53 3.47 -11.09
N LYS A 200 -5.56 2.86 -12.27
CA LYS A 200 -5.31 1.41 -12.40
C LYS A 200 -3.83 1.13 -12.14
N THR A 201 -3.55 0.64 -10.95
CA THR A 201 -2.19 0.55 -10.40
C THR A 201 -1.70 -0.90 -10.36
N LEU A 202 -0.46 -1.12 -10.78
CA LEU A 202 0.23 -2.40 -10.78
C LEU A 202 1.52 -2.29 -9.98
N ILE A 203 1.84 -3.32 -9.20
CA ILE A 203 3.12 -3.43 -8.50
C ILE A 203 3.83 -4.71 -8.92
N HIS A 204 5.16 -4.66 -9.06
CA HIS A 204 5.93 -5.86 -9.38
C HIS A 204 7.35 -5.84 -8.82
N CYS A 205 7.90 -7.04 -8.65
CA CYS A 205 9.31 -7.27 -8.36
C CYS A 205 9.85 -8.25 -9.42
N TYR A 206 10.68 -9.21 -9.01
CA TYR A 206 11.10 -10.30 -9.90
C TYR A 206 9.99 -11.34 -10.08
N GLY A 207 9.65 -12.10 -9.04
CA GLY A 207 8.64 -13.18 -9.11
C GLY A 207 7.22 -12.77 -8.71
N GLY A 208 7.03 -11.55 -8.20
CA GLY A 208 5.72 -11.07 -7.73
C GLY A 208 5.15 -11.80 -6.50
N ILE A 209 6.00 -12.49 -5.72
CA ILE A 209 5.58 -13.34 -4.57
C ILE A 209 6.16 -12.84 -3.23
N GLY A 210 7.39 -12.32 -3.21
CA GLY A 210 8.05 -11.80 -2.00
C GLY A 210 7.79 -10.32 -1.79
N ARG A 211 8.65 -9.47 -2.37
CA ARG A 211 8.63 -8.01 -2.22
C ARG A 211 7.28 -7.37 -2.59
N SER A 212 6.65 -7.79 -3.69
CA SER A 212 5.33 -7.29 -4.08
C SER A 212 4.25 -7.63 -3.05
N CYS A 213 4.23 -8.87 -2.55
CA CYS A 213 3.28 -9.28 -1.51
C CYS A 213 3.54 -8.56 -0.19
N LEU A 214 4.81 -8.31 0.16
CA LEU A 214 5.16 -7.52 1.34
C LEU A 214 4.54 -6.11 1.24
N VAL A 215 4.79 -5.40 0.14
CA VAL A 215 4.25 -4.04 -0.05
C VAL A 215 2.73 -4.03 -0.09
N ALA A 216 2.11 -4.99 -0.78
CA ALA A 216 0.65 -5.13 -0.78
C ALA A 216 0.08 -5.41 0.62
N ALA A 217 0.74 -6.24 1.42
CA ALA A 217 0.34 -6.50 2.80
C ALA A 217 0.50 -5.24 3.67
N CYS A 218 1.59 -4.49 3.52
CA CYS A 218 1.76 -3.19 4.17
C CYS A 218 0.63 -2.24 3.80
N LEU A 219 0.20 -2.21 2.53
CA LEU A 219 -0.90 -1.36 2.08
C LEU A 219 -2.23 -1.74 2.76
N LEU A 220 -2.52 -3.04 2.91
CA LEU A 220 -3.71 -3.48 3.65
C LEU A 220 -3.68 -3.02 5.10
N LEU A 221 -2.52 -3.08 5.75
CA LEU A 221 -2.32 -2.62 7.13
C LEU A 221 -2.32 -1.10 7.26
N TYR A 222 -1.92 -0.39 6.20
CA TYR A 222 -1.89 1.07 6.12
C TYR A 222 -3.30 1.66 5.93
N LEU A 223 -4.14 1.00 5.11
CA LEU A 223 -5.49 1.47 4.80
C LEU A 223 -6.53 1.09 5.88
N SER A 224 -6.23 0.11 6.74
CA SER A 224 -7.14 -0.34 7.78
C SER A 224 -6.41 -0.66 9.08
N ASP A 225 -6.89 -0.07 10.17
CA ASP A 225 -6.42 -0.38 11.52
C ASP A 225 -6.97 -1.71 12.06
N THR A 226 -8.03 -2.26 11.45
CA THR A 226 -8.71 -3.48 11.94
C THR A 226 -8.11 -4.77 11.39
N VAL A 227 -7.43 -4.70 10.24
CA VAL A 227 -6.79 -5.88 9.62
C VAL A 227 -5.56 -6.27 10.44
N SER A 228 -5.42 -7.54 10.83
CA SER A 228 -4.20 -8.01 11.48
C SER A 228 -3.10 -8.33 10.46
N PRO A 229 -1.81 -8.29 10.83
CA PRO A 229 -0.72 -8.73 9.96
C PRO A 229 -0.94 -10.13 9.39
N GLN A 230 -1.45 -11.06 10.21
CA GLN A 230 -1.76 -12.41 9.76
C GLN A 230 -2.86 -12.43 8.70
N GLN A 231 -3.95 -11.67 8.88
CA GLN A 231 -5.02 -11.57 7.88
C GLN A 231 -4.53 -10.97 6.55
N ALA A 232 -3.61 -10.00 6.61
CA ALA A 232 -2.99 -9.45 5.41
C ALA A 232 -2.16 -10.52 4.69
N ILE A 233 -1.30 -11.26 5.42
CA ILE A 233 -0.49 -12.36 4.88
C ILE A 233 -1.38 -13.43 4.23
N ASP A 234 -2.44 -13.84 4.91
CA ASP A 234 -3.36 -14.85 4.40
C ASP A 234 -4.05 -14.39 3.10
N SER A 235 -4.42 -13.10 3.03
CA SER A 235 -4.98 -12.51 1.80
C SER A 235 -4.02 -12.62 0.60
N LEU A 236 -2.72 -12.43 0.84
CA LEU A 236 -1.70 -12.53 -0.20
C LEU A 236 -1.37 -13.99 -0.55
N ARG A 237 -1.47 -14.91 0.42
CA ARG A 237 -1.33 -16.35 0.18
C ARG A 237 -2.50 -16.91 -0.63
N ASP A 238 -3.71 -16.45 -0.39
CA ASP A 238 -4.89 -16.79 -1.20
C ASP A 238 -4.75 -16.30 -2.65
N LEU A 239 -4.07 -15.16 -2.84
CA LEU A 239 -3.88 -14.56 -4.17
C LEU A 239 -2.72 -15.17 -4.95
N ARG A 240 -1.57 -15.39 -4.31
CA ARG A 240 -0.29 -15.75 -4.96
C ARG A 240 0.26 -17.13 -4.55
N GLY A 241 -0.48 -17.88 -3.72
CA GLY A 241 -0.09 -19.18 -3.21
C GLY A 241 0.68 -19.12 -1.88
N SER A 242 0.90 -20.29 -1.28
CA SER A 242 1.53 -20.44 0.04
C SER A 242 2.94 -19.84 0.14
N GLY A 243 3.62 -19.64 -0.99
CA GLY A 243 4.93 -19.00 -1.07
C GLY A 243 4.94 -17.48 -0.88
N ALA A 244 3.77 -16.82 -0.78
CA ALA A 244 3.68 -15.40 -0.51
C ALA A 244 4.29 -15.06 0.86
N ILE A 245 5.10 -13.98 0.88
CA ILE A 245 5.98 -13.61 2.01
C ILE A 245 7.05 -14.69 2.21
N GLN A 246 8.22 -14.47 1.62
CA GLN A 246 9.23 -15.51 1.40
C GLN A 246 10.22 -15.66 2.57
N THR A 247 10.46 -14.61 3.34
CA THR A 247 11.51 -14.61 4.37
C THR A 247 10.97 -14.23 5.75
N ILE A 248 11.62 -14.74 6.80
CA ILE A 248 11.31 -14.38 8.19
C ILE A 248 11.46 -12.85 8.40
N LYS A 249 12.41 -12.22 7.71
CA LYS A 249 12.58 -10.76 7.74
C LYS A 249 11.33 -10.02 7.26
N GLN A 250 10.71 -10.50 6.17
CA GLN A 250 9.47 -9.93 5.64
C GLN A 250 8.29 -10.16 6.59
N TYR A 251 8.20 -11.35 7.18
CA TYR A 251 7.17 -11.67 8.19
C TYR A 251 7.27 -10.73 9.40
N ASN A 252 8.45 -10.63 10.01
CA ASN A 252 8.68 -9.75 11.16
C ASN A 252 8.41 -8.28 10.81
N TYR A 253 8.79 -7.84 9.61
CA TYR A 253 8.52 -6.49 9.15
C TYR A 253 7.03 -6.15 9.15
N LEU A 254 6.16 -7.06 8.71
CA LEU A 254 4.72 -6.85 8.71
C LEU A 254 4.14 -6.74 10.12
N HIS A 255 4.66 -7.53 11.06
CA HIS A 255 4.23 -7.47 12.45
C HIS A 255 4.66 -6.16 13.13
N ASP A 256 5.85 -5.66 12.83
CA ASP A 256 6.36 -4.41 13.39
C ASP A 256 5.92 -3.15 12.60
N PHE A 257 5.25 -3.32 11.46
CA PHE A 257 5.06 -2.25 10.47
C PHE A 257 4.36 -1.02 11.06
N ARG A 258 3.27 -1.24 11.80
CA ARG A 258 2.48 -0.14 12.38
C ARG A 258 3.27 0.66 13.41
N ASP A 259 4.03 -0.01 14.26
CA ASP A 259 4.83 0.64 15.29
C ASP A 259 5.97 1.44 14.66
N LYS A 260 6.65 0.87 13.66
CA LYS A 260 7.69 1.56 12.88
C LYS A 260 7.12 2.78 12.15
N LEU A 261 5.96 2.65 11.54
CA LEU A 261 5.29 3.74 10.84
C LEU A 261 4.89 4.86 11.81
N ALA A 262 4.29 4.53 12.95
CA ALA A 262 3.90 5.51 13.96
C ALA A 262 5.11 6.28 14.51
N ALA A 263 6.22 5.58 14.76
CA ALA A 263 7.48 6.20 15.18
C ALA A 263 8.05 7.14 14.11
N HIS A 264 7.99 6.74 12.83
CA HIS A 264 8.46 7.55 11.71
C HIS A 264 7.63 8.82 11.50
N LEU A 265 6.30 8.73 11.59
CA LEU A 265 5.42 9.89 11.47
C LEU A 265 5.63 10.89 12.62
N SER A 266 5.82 10.37 13.84
CA SER A 266 6.07 11.21 15.03
C SER A 266 7.39 11.99 14.92
N SER A 267 8.45 11.37 14.38
CA SER A 267 9.73 12.06 14.18
C SER A 267 9.65 13.12 13.08
N LYS A 268 8.95 12.84 11.97
CA LYS A 268 8.71 13.80 10.87
C LYS A 268 7.97 15.06 11.35
N ASP A 269 6.96 14.90 12.21
CA ASP A 269 6.21 16.03 12.80
C ASP A 269 7.04 16.87 13.76
N SER A 270 7.95 16.24 14.52
CA SER A 270 8.86 16.98 15.41
C SER A 270 9.87 17.84 14.64
N LEU A 271 10.37 17.32 13.52
CA LEU A 271 11.28 18.00 12.62
C LEU A 271 10.61 19.19 11.92
N SER A 272 9.39 19.01 11.39
CA SER A 272 8.67 20.10 10.72
C SER A 272 8.37 21.27 11.66
N ARG A 273 7.99 21.00 12.91
CA ARG A 273 7.73 22.03 13.93
C ARG A 273 8.99 22.78 14.38
N SER A 274 10.16 22.15 14.29
CA SER A 274 11.43 22.77 14.70
C SER A 274 11.98 23.77 13.66
N VAL A 275 11.61 23.64 12.39
CA VAL A 275 12.10 24.47 11.28
C VAL A 275 11.26 25.74 11.08
N SER A 276 10.08 25.85 11.70
CA SER A 276 9.19 27.02 11.59
C SER A 276 9.48 28.15 12.60
N ARG A 277 10.71 28.29 13.10
CA ARG A 277 11.11 29.32 14.07
C ARG A 277 12.03 30.37 13.48
#